data_AF-A0AAU3PT55-F1
#
_entry.id   AF-A0AAU3PT55-F1
#
_cell.length_a   1.000
_cell.length_b   1.000
_cell.length_c   1.000
_cell.angle_alpha   90.00
_cell.angle_beta   90.00
_cell.angle_gamma   90.00
#
_symmetry.space_group_name_H-M   'P 1'
#
loop_
_entity.id
_entity.type
_entity.pdbx_description
1 polymer ?
#
loop_
_entity_poly.entity_id
_entity_poly.type
_entity_poly.pdbx_seq_one_letter_code
_entity_poly.pdbx_strand_id
1 'polypeptide(L)'
;MNELFVRTRETAMHTAYVIVTVLAAAWVGFSALSLLRRAEFVVGPLVEYGVPESWWTPLGLVKGAGALGLIAGLWVPVIGLAAAIGIVAYFLGAIVTIVRARAYGHVPFPLLYLIPVAVAATLGLAA
;
A
#
# COMPACT_ATOMS: atom_id res chain seq x y z
N MET A 1 -0.90 -17.98 34.89
CA MET A 1 -1.68 -18.26 33.66
C MET A 1 -1.83 -17.02 32.77
N ASN A 2 -2.06 -15.82 33.32
CA ASN A 2 -2.22 -14.59 32.53
C ASN A 2 -0.96 -14.14 31.77
N GLU A 3 0.24 -14.21 32.36
CA GLU A 3 1.45 -13.69 31.70
C GLU A 3 1.90 -14.50 30.48
N LEU A 4 1.80 -15.84 30.56
CA LEU A 4 2.12 -16.70 29.43
C LEU A 4 1.19 -16.43 28.24
N PHE A 5 -0.09 -16.20 28.54
CA PHE A 5 -1.11 -15.89 27.55
C PHE A 5 -0.89 -14.51 26.90
N VAL A 6 -0.55 -13.49 27.68
CA VAL A 6 -0.22 -12.14 27.17
C VAL A 6 1.00 -12.20 26.25
N ARG A 7 2.08 -12.87 26.67
CA ARG A 7 3.30 -13.02 25.86
C ARG A 7 3.06 -13.75 24.54
N THR A 8 2.25 -14.82 24.52
CA THR A 8 1.89 -15.51 23.27
C THR A 8 1.12 -14.60 22.32
N ARG A 9 0.21 -13.77 22.83
CA ARG A 9 -0.53 -12.81 21.99
C ARG A 9 0.39 -11.74 21.42
N GLU A 10 1.30 -11.17 22.21
CA GLU A 10 2.27 -10.16 21.74
C GLU A 10 3.15 -10.72 20.62
N THR A 11 3.71 -11.92 20.80
CA THR A 11 4.52 -12.57 19.76
C THR A 11 3.71 -12.84 18.48
N ALA A 12 2.46 -13.26 18.61
CA ALA A 12 1.58 -13.50 17.46
C ALA A 12 1.25 -12.19 16.71
N MET A 13 0.95 -11.11 17.45
CA MET A 13 0.66 -9.80 16.87
C MET A 13 1.86 -9.21 16.15
N HIS A 14 3.05 -9.29 16.75
CA HIS A 14 4.29 -8.84 16.12
C HIS A 14 4.61 -9.66 14.85
N THR A 15 4.43 -10.98 14.91
CA THR A 15 4.64 -11.86 13.74
C THR A 15 3.66 -11.50 12.61
N ALA A 16 2.39 -11.28 12.93
CA ALA A 16 1.39 -10.85 11.97
C ALA A 16 1.73 -9.48 11.37
N TYR A 17 2.14 -8.50 12.19
CA TYR A 17 2.59 -7.19 11.74
C TYR A 17 3.70 -7.30 10.70
N VAL A 18 4.76 -8.07 11.00
CA VAL A 18 5.90 -8.25 10.08
C VAL A 18 5.45 -8.88 8.77
N ILE A 19 4.70 -9.99 8.83
CA ILE A 19 4.25 -10.73 7.64
C ILE A 19 3.37 -9.82 6.76
N VAL A 20 2.36 -9.18 7.36
CA VAL A 20 1.42 -8.33 6.60
C VAL A 20 2.14 -7.12 6.01
N THR A 21 3.09 -6.51 6.75
CA THR A 21 3.88 -5.39 6.25
C THR A 21 4.74 -5.79 5.04
N VAL A 22 5.43 -6.93 5.11
CA VAL A 22 6.26 -7.43 4.01
C VAL A 22 5.40 -7.75 2.79
N LEU A 23 4.27 -8.43 2.96
CA LEU A 23 3.36 -8.76 1.85
C LEU A 23 2.74 -7.50 1.24
N ALA A 24 2.30 -6.55 2.07
CA ALA A 24 1.76 -5.27 1.59
C ALA A 24 2.82 -4.47 0.82
N ALA A 25 4.04 -4.39 1.33
CA ALA A 25 5.14 -3.71 0.66
C ALA A 25 5.50 -4.38 -0.69
N ALA A 26 5.56 -5.72 -0.73
CA ALA A 26 5.80 -6.45 -1.96
C ALA A 26 4.68 -6.22 -2.99
N TRP A 27 3.42 -6.21 -2.57
CA TRP A 27 2.27 -5.99 -3.43
C TRP A 27 2.22 -4.56 -3.99
N VAL A 28 2.47 -3.55 -3.14
CA VAL A 28 2.58 -2.16 -3.57
C VAL A 28 3.81 -1.96 -4.48
N GLY A 29 4.93 -2.61 -4.17
CA GLY A 29 6.14 -2.61 -4.99
C GLY A 29 5.92 -3.22 -6.37
N PHE A 30 5.18 -4.32 -6.46
CA PHE A 30 4.73 -4.88 -7.74
C PHE A 30 3.90 -3.85 -8.52
N SER A 31 2.91 -3.22 -7.87
CA SER A 31 2.10 -2.16 -8.49
C SER A 31 2.94 -0.98 -9.01
N ALA A 32 3.96 -0.57 -8.25
CA ALA A 32 4.90 0.47 -8.63
C ALA A 32 5.68 0.08 -9.88
N LEU A 33 6.29 -1.11 -9.85
CA LEU A 33 7.09 -1.63 -10.95
C LEU A 33 6.26 -1.84 -12.22
N SER A 34 5.02 -2.34 -12.12
CA SER A 34 4.13 -2.49 -13.26
C SER A 34 3.80 -1.14 -13.91
N LEU A 35 3.59 -0.09 -13.12
CA LEU A 35 3.39 1.26 -13.64
C LEU A 35 4.67 1.83 -14.28
N LEU A 36 5.81 1.69 -13.62
CA LEU A 36 7.10 2.17 -14.16
C LEU A 36 7.51 1.45 -15.44
N ARG A 37 7.13 0.17 -15.58
CA ARG A 37 7.30 -0.62 -16.81
C ARG A 37 6.20 -0.43 -17.83
N ARG A 38 5.22 0.43 -17.55
CA ARG A 38 4.09 0.75 -18.44
C ARG A 38 3.31 -0.49 -18.85
N ALA A 39 3.10 -1.42 -17.92
CA ALA A 39 2.35 -2.63 -18.20
C ALA A 39 0.91 -2.28 -18.62
N GLU A 40 0.43 -2.87 -19.72
CA GLU A 40 -0.87 -2.52 -20.35
C GLU A 40 -2.06 -2.59 -19.38
N PHE A 41 -2.08 -3.60 -18.51
CA PHE A 41 -3.14 -3.73 -17.49
C PHE A 41 -3.14 -2.61 -16.43
N VAL A 42 -2.09 -1.79 -16.38
CA VAL A 42 -1.99 -0.59 -15.53
C VAL A 42 -2.22 0.67 -16.35
N VAL A 43 -1.55 0.83 -17.49
CA VAL A 43 -1.59 2.08 -18.26
C VAL A 43 -2.86 2.23 -19.09
N GLY A 44 -3.44 1.14 -19.60
CA GLY A 44 -4.73 1.17 -20.30
C GLY A 44 -5.83 1.82 -19.48
N PRO A 45 -6.06 1.37 -18.22
CA PRO A 45 -6.99 2.05 -17.33
C PRO A 45 -6.62 3.50 -17.02
N LEU A 46 -5.33 3.84 -16.87
CA LEU A 46 -4.91 5.23 -16.65
C LEU A 46 -5.27 6.15 -17.83
N VAL A 47 -5.16 5.64 -19.06
CA VAL A 47 -5.61 6.36 -20.27
C VAL A 47 -7.13 6.55 -20.23
N GLU A 48 -7.89 5.51 -19.88
CA GLU A 48 -9.35 5.59 -19.73
C GLU A 48 -9.77 6.66 -18.70
N TYR A 49 -9.01 6.79 -17.62
CA TYR A 49 -9.27 7.80 -16.58
C TYR A 49 -8.81 9.21 -16.97
N GLY A 50 -8.13 9.37 -18.10
CA GLY A 50 -7.56 10.64 -18.54
C GLY A 50 -6.33 11.09 -17.74
N VAL A 51 -5.60 10.16 -17.10
CA VAL A 51 -4.37 10.49 -16.36
C VAL A 51 -3.23 10.71 -17.37
N PRO A 52 -2.64 11.93 -17.44
CA PRO A 52 -1.60 12.23 -18.41
C PRO A 52 -0.36 11.35 -18.20
N GLU A 53 0.29 10.97 -19.29
CA GLU A 53 1.48 10.10 -19.26
C GLU A 53 2.62 10.67 -18.41
N SER A 54 2.75 12.00 -18.36
CA SER A 54 3.74 12.69 -17.53
C SER A 54 3.61 12.39 -16.03
N TRP A 55 2.45 11.92 -15.57
CA TRP A 55 2.23 11.51 -14.19
C TRP A 55 2.63 10.07 -13.90
N TRP A 56 2.79 9.20 -14.91
CA TRP A 56 2.95 7.77 -14.68
C TRP A 56 4.24 7.44 -13.93
N THR A 57 5.37 8.05 -14.34
CA THR A 57 6.65 7.86 -13.64
C THR A 57 6.63 8.44 -12.22
N PRO A 58 6.22 9.70 -11.98
CA PRO A 58 6.08 10.23 -10.62
C PRO A 58 5.20 9.35 -9.72
N LEU A 59 4.04 8.91 -10.21
CA LEU A 59 3.13 8.04 -9.47
C LEU A 59 3.76 6.69 -9.14
N GLY A 60 4.48 6.09 -10.08
CA GLY A 60 5.22 4.85 -9.88
C GLY A 60 6.33 5.01 -8.83
N LEU A 61 7.07 6.12 -8.86
CA LEU A 61 8.12 6.42 -7.88
C LEU A 61 7.54 6.63 -6.48
N VAL A 62 6.42 7.35 -6.35
CA VAL A 62 5.74 7.54 -5.05
C VAL A 62 5.30 6.20 -4.45
N LYS A 63 4.69 5.32 -5.25
CA LYS A 63 4.36 3.95 -4.80
C LYS A 63 5.60 3.18 -4.36
N GLY A 64 6.67 3.23 -5.16
CA GLY A 64 7.93 2.54 -4.88
C GLY A 64 8.57 3.04 -3.59
N ALA A 65 8.62 4.36 -3.38
CA ALA A 65 9.10 4.97 -2.15
C ALA A 65 8.26 4.55 -0.94
N GLY A 66 6.93 4.51 -1.08
CA GLY A 66 6.03 3.99 -0.04
C GLY A 66 6.34 2.52 0.31
N ALA A 67 6.50 1.66 -0.70
CA ALA A 67 6.81 0.24 -0.48
C ALA A 67 8.14 0.06 0.26
N LEU A 68 9.18 0.80 -0.14
CA LEU A 68 10.47 0.81 0.55
C LEU A 68 10.36 1.37 1.97
N GLY A 69 9.55 2.41 2.16
CA GLY A 69 9.29 3.02 3.45
C GLY A 69 8.57 2.07 4.42
N LEU A 70 7.65 1.23 3.94
CA LEU A 70 7.01 0.18 4.75
C LEU A 70 8.05 -0.84 5.27
N ILE A 71 8.96 -1.27 4.40
CA ILE A 71 10.05 -2.19 4.79
C ILE A 71 10.98 -1.51 5.79
N ALA A 72 11.46 -0.29 5.50
CA ALA A 72 12.30 0.48 6.43
C ALA A 72 11.60 0.72 7.77
N GLY A 73 10.26 0.83 7.74
CA GLY A 73 9.38 0.98 8.90
C GLY A 73 9.49 -0.13 9.93
N LEU A 74 9.89 -1.33 9.53
CA LEU A 74 10.12 -2.46 10.45
C LEU A 74 11.26 -2.19 11.43
N TRP A 75 12.21 -1.31 11.08
CA TRP A 75 13.30 -0.87 11.96
C TRP A 75 13.10 0.55 12.50
N VAL A 76 12.44 1.41 11.72
CA VAL A 76 12.20 2.81 12.08
C VAL A 76 10.69 3.11 12.03
N PRO A 77 9.94 2.90 13.13
CA PRO A 77 8.47 2.93 13.11
C PRO A 77 7.85 4.21 12.53
N VAL A 78 8.47 5.36 12.79
CA VAL A 78 8.00 6.67 12.26
C VAL A 78 8.04 6.70 10.72
N ILE A 79 9.03 6.06 10.09
CA ILE A 79 9.12 5.94 8.62
C ILE A 79 8.01 5.03 8.10
N GLY A 80 7.75 3.91 8.79
CA GLY A 80 6.70 2.96 8.42
C GLY A 80 5.31 3.60 8.44
N LEU A 81 5.01 4.35 9.50
CA LEU A 81 3.74 5.07 9.63
C LEU A 81 3.59 6.15 8.55
N ALA A 82 4.63 6.93 8.29
CA ALA A 82 4.61 7.95 7.23
C ALA A 82 4.39 7.31 5.84
N ALA A 83 5.07 6.20 5.56
CA ALA A 83 4.90 5.45 4.33
C ALA A 83 3.48 4.88 4.17
N ALA A 84 2.92 4.30 5.24
CA ALA A 84 1.56 3.80 5.24
C ALA A 84 0.54 4.91 4.95
N ILE A 85 0.66 6.08 5.61
CA ILE A 85 -0.20 7.24 5.36
C ILE A 85 -0.08 7.70 3.91
N GLY A 86 1.16 7.80 3.38
CA GLY A 86 1.39 8.21 1.99
C GLY A 86 0.77 7.25 0.98
N ILE A 87 0.90 5.93 1.20
CA ILE A 87 0.28 4.92 0.32
C ILE A 87 -1.25 4.97 0.42
N VAL A 88 -1.81 5.12 1.63
CA VAL A 88 -3.27 5.26 1.81
C VAL A 88 -3.77 6.49 1.06
N ALA A 89 -3.13 7.64 1.23
CA ALA A 89 -3.47 8.88 0.52
C ALA A 89 -3.36 8.70 -1.00
N TYR A 90 -2.32 8.03 -1.49
CA TYR A 90 -2.13 7.70 -2.90
C TYR A 90 -3.33 6.92 -3.45
N PHE A 91 -3.72 5.82 -2.79
CA PHE A 91 -4.79 4.96 -3.31
C PHE A 91 -6.18 5.56 -3.12
N LEU A 92 -6.39 6.40 -2.11
CA LEU A 92 -7.59 7.25 -2.03
C LEU A 92 -7.67 8.20 -3.22
N GLY A 93 -6.57 8.85 -3.60
CA GLY A 93 -6.49 9.67 -4.81
C GLY A 93 -6.83 8.87 -6.07
N ALA A 94 -6.34 7.63 -6.18
CA ALA A 94 -6.69 6.74 -7.29
C ALA A 94 -8.19 6.40 -7.32
N ILE A 95 -8.82 6.13 -6.17
CA ILE A 95 -10.27 5.91 -6.08
C ILE A 95 -11.04 7.14 -6.55
N VAL A 96 -10.64 8.34 -6.12
CA VAL A 96 -11.24 9.60 -6.56
C VAL A 96 -11.13 9.76 -8.07
N THR A 97 -9.96 9.48 -8.65
CA THR A 97 -9.74 9.52 -10.11
C THR A 97 -10.65 8.54 -10.86
N ILE A 98 -10.76 7.31 -10.38
CA ILE A 98 -11.63 6.28 -10.96
C ILE A 98 -13.10 6.69 -10.90
N VAL A 99 -13.56 7.19 -9.75
CA VAL A 99 -14.95 7.63 -9.55
C VAL A 99 -15.26 8.85 -10.44
N ARG A 100 -14.33 9.80 -10.57
CA ARG A 100 -14.48 10.95 -11.48
C ARG A 100 -14.58 10.52 -12.94
N ALA A 101 -13.85 9.49 -13.34
CA ALA A 101 -13.95 8.87 -14.66
C ALA A 101 -15.20 7.98 -14.83
N ARG A 102 -16.03 7.81 -13.77
CA ARG A 102 -17.22 6.94 -13.73
C ARG A 102 -16.90 5.46 -13.99
N ALA A 103 -15.64 5.05 -13.80
CA ALA A 103 -15.18 3.69 -14.01
C ALA A 103 -15.36 2.82 -12.75
N TYR A 104 -16.59 2.76 -12.21
CA TYR A 104 -16.87 2.16 -10.89
C TYR A 104 -16.39 0.70 -10.74
N GLY A 105 -16.37 -0.07 -11.84
CA GLY A 105 -15.85 -1.44 -11.86
C GLY A 105 -14.37 -1.55 -11.49
N HIS A 106 -13.61 -0.45 -11.55
CA HIS A 106 -12.19 -0.41 -11.24
C HIS A 106 -11.88 -0.01 -9.80
N VAL A 107 -12.87 0.42 -9.01
CA VAL A 107 -12.71 0.80 -7.59
C VAL A 107 -12.11 -0.32 -6.73
N PRO A 108 -12.39 -1.62 -6.94
CA PRO A 108 -11.74 -2.68 -6.18
C PRO A 108 -10.21 -2.70 -6.33
N PHE A 109 -9.65 -2.31 -7.47
CA PHE A 109 -8.21 -2.40 -7.71
C PHE A 109 -7.34 -1.60 -6.73
N PRO A 110 -7.55 -0.28 -6.51
CA PRO A 110 -6.80 0.45 -5.48
C PRO A 110 -7.06 -0.06 -4.06
N LEU A 111 -8.26 -0.59 -3.77
CA LEU A 111 -8.59 -1.15 -2.45
C LEU A 111 -7.75 -2.39 -2.13
N LEU A 112 -7.42 -3.21 -3.13
CA LEU A 112 -6.54 -4.39 -2.98
C LEU A 112 -5.13 -4.02 -2.48
N TYR A 113 -4.68 -2.77 -2.67
CA TYR A 113 -3.40 -2.29 -2.16
C TYR A 113 -3.56 -1.49 -0.87
N LEU A 114 -4.62 -0.68 -0.77
CA LEU A 114 -4.89 0.16 0.40
C LEU A 114 -5.17 -0.67 1.65
N ILE A 115 -6.01 -1.70 1.55
CA ILE A 115 -6.47 -2.46 2.71
C ILE A 115 -5.30 -3.18 3.41
N PRO A 116 -4.42 -3.94 2.72
CA PRO A 116 -3.27 -4.58 3.38
C PRO A 116 -2.35 -3.58 4.09
N VAL A 117 -2.15 -2.39 3.52
CA VAL A 117 -1.32 -1.34 4.13
C VAL A 117 -1.99 -0.77 5.38
N ALA A 118 -3.31 -0.53 5.34
CA ALA A 118 -4.06 -0.09 6.51
C ALA A 118 -4.02 -1.15 7.62
N VAL A 119 -4.16 -2.43 7.29
CA VAL A 119 -4.06 -3.54 8.24
C VAL A 119 -2.64 -3.65 8.82
N ALA A 120 -1.59 -3.51 8.00
CA ALA A 120 -0.22 -3.47 8.48
C ALA A 120 0.00 -2.32 9.48
N ALA A 121 -0.53 -1.14 9.19
CA ALA A 121 -0.43 0.02 10.07
C ALA A 121 -1.16 -0.19 11.41
N THR A 122 -2.38 -0.76 11.39
CA THR A 122 -3.11 -1.03 12.64
C THR A 122 -2.44 -2.13 13.47
N LEU A 123 -1.89 -3.16 12.83
CA LEU A 123 -1.09 -4.18 13.52
C LEU A 123 0.17 -3.58 14.14
N GLY A 124 0.87 -2.70 13.44
CA GLY A 124 2.07 -2.04 13.95
C GLY A 124 1.82 -1.06 15.10
N LEU A 125 0.61 -0.49 15.19
CA LEU A 125 0.20 0.32 16.34
C LEU A 125 -0.21 -0.52 17.56
N ALA A 126 -0.46 -1.82 17.36
CA ALA A 126 -0.95 -2.75 18.38
C ALA A 126 0.09 -3.81 18.80
N ALA A 127 1.28 -3.80 18.16
CA ALA A 127 2.42 -4.69 18.43
C ALA A 127 3.46 -3.98 19.28
#